data_AF-A0A387G0R4-F1
#
_entry.id   AF-A0A387G0R4-F1
#
_cell.length_a   1.000
_cell.length_b   1.000
_cell.length_c   1.000
_cell.angle_alpha   90.00
_cell.angle_beta   90.00
_cell.angle_gamma   90.00
#
_symmetry.space_group_name_H-M   'P 1'
#
loop_
_entity.id
_entity.type
_entity.pdbx_description
1 polymer ?
#
loop_
_entity_poly.entity_id
_entity_poly.type
_entity_poly.pdbx_seq_one_letter_code
_entity_poly.pdbx_strand_id
1 'polypeptide(L)'
;MMRGMGGLSLAILLALATASCQTEDKSPQPRFTSNRHGPVTTSAQNKSGHFIEFRSRYALTYGHTYVVFGRADENGRMIDPEVAGLAPASPDPGPYVIGHFVPVPATTGATDGDLEEQYRSASWRVMLSDAEYADVVAFIRKQQASSHLWQATVDNCNNWVGNIARHMGYKVPGIWLRPQQFITELREMNTA
;
A
#
# COMPACT_ATOMS: atom_id res chain seq x y z
N MET A 1 1.46 15.27 -57.50
CA MET A 1 1.13 15.63 -56.11
C MET A 1 0.62 14.38 -55.40
N MET A 2 1.42 13.78 -54.52
CA MET A 2 0.91 12.85 -53.50
C MET A 2 1.96 12.84 -52.38
N ARG A 3 1.71 13.57 -51.29
CA ARG A 3 2.61 13.69 -50.15
C ARG A 3 1.85 13.30 -48.88
N GLY A 4 2.35 12.27 -48.21
CA GLY A 4 2.42 12.17 -46.75
C GLY A 4 1.13 12.12 -45.95
N MET A 5 0.61 10.93 -45.68
CA MET A 5 -0.27 10.68 -44.52
C MET A 5 0.04 9.39 -43.75
N GLY A 6 1.07 8.62 -44.13
CA GLY A 6 1.41 7.36 -43.45
C GLY A 6 2.36 7.48 -42.24
N GLY A 7 3.10 8.59 -42.12
CA GLY A 7 4.14 8.75 -41.10
C GLY A 7 3.63 9.21 -39.73
N LEU A 8 2.50 9.93 -39.67
CA LEU A 8 1.97 10.46 -38.41
C LEU A 8 1.36 9.36 -37.52
N SER A 9 0.71 8.36 -38.11
CA SER A 9 0.07 7.28 -37.35
C SER A 9 1.09 6.37 -36.66
N LEU A 10 2.24 6.15 -37.28
CA LEU A 10 3.30 5.29 -36.71
C LEU A 10 4.09 6.02 -35.60
N ALA A 11 4.29 7.33 -35.73
CA ALA A 11 4.96 8.15 -34.71
C ALA A 11 4.13 8.30 -33.43
N ILE A 12 2.81 8.39 -33.54
CA ILE A 12 1.90 8.44 -32.38
C ILE A 12 1.87 7.08 -31.66
N LEU A 13 1.87 5.96 -32.39
CA LEU A 13 1.95 4.62 -31.82
C LEU A 13 3.30 4.34 -31.13
N LEU A 14 4.41 4.90 -31.65
CA LEU A 14 5.73 4.78 -31.02
C LEU A 14 5.89 5.67 -29.78
N ALA A 15 5.25 6.85 -29.75
CA ALA A 15 5.23 7.74 -28.58
C ALA A 15 4.35 7.21 -27.43
N LEU A 16 3.31 6.43 -27.75
CA LEU A 16 2.50 5.71 -26.75
C LEU A 16 3.26 4.51 -26.14
N ALA A 17 4.20 3.92 -26.89
CA ALA A 17 5.00 2.79 -26.39
C ALA A 17 6.01 3.19 -25.30
N THR A 18 6.52 4.42 -25.31
CA THR A 18 7.45 4.92 -24.27
C THR A 18 6.74 5.45 -23.02
N ALA A 19 5.43 5.73 -23.10
CA ALA A 19 4.61 6.07 -21.94
C ALA A 19 4.17 4.83 -21.13
N SER A 20 4.28 3.63 -21.71
CA SER A 20 4.19 2.37 -20.98
C SER A 20 5.49 2.06 -20.24
N CYS A 21 6.02 3.02 -19.48
CA CYS A 21 6.82 2.67 -18.31
C CYS A 21 5.86 1.98 -17.34
N GLN A 22 5.60 0.69 -17.55
CA GLN A 22 5.21 -0.17 -16.44
C GLN A 22 6.34 -0.01 -15.44
N THR A 23 6.10 0.83 -14.44
CA THR A 23 7.14 1.24 -13.51
C THR A 23 7.60 -0.02 -12.81
N GLU A 24 8.86 -0.43 -12.96
CA GLU A 24 9.37 -1.58 -12.22
C GLU A 24 9.34 -1.27 -10.72
N ASP A 25 9.29 -2.32 -9.92
CA ASP A 25 9.54 -2.19 -8.50
C ASP A 25 10.97 -1.67 -8.31
N LYS A 26 11.13 -0.62 -7.49
CA LYS A 26 12.45 -0.12 -7.09
C LYS A 26 13.06 -1.10 -6.10
N SER A 27 14.36 -0.96 -5.82
CA SER A 27 15.02 -1.66 -4.71
C SER A 27 14.28 -1.43 -3.37
N PRO A 28 14.38 -2.36 -2.41
CA PRO A 28 13.74 -2.23 -1.10
C PRO A 28 14.04 -0.88 -0.45
N GLN A 29 13.01 -0.22 0.07
CA GLN A 29 13.14 1.07 0.73
C GLN A 29 13.45 0.89 2.23
N PRO A 30 14.22 1.82 2.83
CA PRO A 30 14.50 1.78 4.26
C PRO A 30 13.21 1.93 5.08
N ARG A 31 13.24 1.46 6.32
CA ARG A 31 12.15 1.68 7.27
C ARG A 31 12.08 3.15 7.66
N PHE A 32 10.87 3.66 7.81
CA PHE A 32 10.63 5.03 8.21
C PHE A 32 9.60 5.08 9.34
N THR A 33 9.86 5.89 10.38
CA THR A 33 8.97 6.04 11.53
C THR A 33 8.72 7.51 11.81
N SER A 34 7.47 7.89 12.06
CA SER A 34 7.04 9.23 12.47
C SER A 34 5.98 9.17 13.57
N ASN A 35 5.66 10.33 14.16
CA ASN A 35 4.50 10.50 15.04
C ASN A 35 3.36 11.18 14.25
N ARG A 36 2.09 10.95 14.61
CA ARG A 36 0.93 11.49 13.87
C ARG A 36 0.82 13.03 13.89
N HIS A 37 1.40 13.70 14.88
CA HIS A 37 1.25 15.13 15.15
C HIS A 37 2.55 15.97 15.03
N GLY A 38 3.63 15.45 14.44
CA GLY A 38 4.91 16.17 14.41
C GLY A 38 5.68 16.04 13.10
N PRO A 39 6.55 17.01 12.77
CA PRO A 39 7.51 16.85 11.69
C PRO A 39 8.42 15.65 11.95
N VAL A 40 8.94 15.07 10.88
CA VAL A 40 9.85 13.93 10.92
C VAL A 40 11.06 14.27 11.77
N THR A 41 11.12 13.75 12.99
CA THR A 41 12.38 13.68 13.71
C THR A 41 13.10 12.43 13.25
N THR A 42 14.16 12.61 12.46
CA THR A 42 15.17 11.58 12.31
C THR A 42 15.68 11.24 13.71
N SER A 43 15.41 10.00 14.13
CA SER A 43 15.87 9.34 15.36
C SER A 43 15.36 9.87 16.71
N ALA A 44 14.64 8.97 17.41
CA ALA A 44 14.69 8.74 18.86
C ALA A 44 13.64 9.36 19.82
N GLN A 45 12.47 9.82 19.38
CA GLN A 45 11.35 10.04 20.31
C GLN A 45 10.11 9.24 19.91
N ASN A 46 9.77 8.26 20.77
CA ASN A 46 8.70 7.27 20.72
C ASN A 46 8.88 6.08 19.76
N LYS A 47 9.86 5.21 20.02
CA LYS A 47 9.94 3.88 19.35
C LYS A 47 8.95 2.85 19.91
N SER A 48 8.48 3.08 21.13
CA SER A 48 7.55 2.22 21.86
C SER A 48 6.14 2.80 21.89
N GLY A 49 5.15 1.94 22.14
CA GLY A 49 3.73 2.32 22.18
C GLY A 49 2.96 1.75 21.01
N HIS A 50 1.77 2.32 20.75
CA HIS A 50 0.90 1.87 19.67
C HIS A 50 1.35 2.39 18.31
N PHE A 51 1.16 1.60 17.26
CA PHE A 51 1.53 1.99 15.90
C PHE A 51 0.57 1.48 14.85
N ILE A 52 0.55 2.20 13.72
CA ILE A 52 0.08 1.73 12.42
C ILE A 52 1.25 1.82 11.46
N GLU A 53 1.61 0.74 10.79
CA GLU A 53 2.65 0.70 9.78
C GLU A 53 2.05 0.38 8.42
N PHE A 54 2.04 1.38 7.55
CA PHE A 54 1.74 1.24 6.14
C PHE A 54 2.89 0.46 5.49
N ARG A 55 2.59 -0.70 4.89
CA ARG A 55 3.59 -1.58 4.30
C ARG A 55 3.25 -1.96 2.89
N SER A 56 4.30 -2.30 2.15
CA SER A 56 4.20 -3.08 0.94
C SER A 56 5.22 -4.20 0.94
N ARG A 57 4.93 -5.24 0.15
CA ARG A 57 5.88 -6.32 -0.15
C ARG A 57 5.91 -6.65 -1.63
N TYR A 58 6.99 -7.31 -2.04
CA TYR A 58 7.01 -8.05 -3.29
C TYR A 58 6.14 -9.29 -3.20
N ALA A 59 5.56 -9.69 -4.33
CA ALA A 59 4.75 -10.89 -4.47
C ALA A 59 4.96 -11.47 -5.87
N LEU A 60 4.44 -12.67 -6.15
CA LEU A 60 4.40 -13.22 -7.51
C LEU A 60 3.58 -12.35 -8.46
N THR A 61 2.66 -11.56 -7.92
CA THR A 61 1.87 -10.55 -8.64
C THR A 61 2.59 -9.19 -8.65
N TYR A 62 1.89 -8.09 -8.85
CA TYR A 62 2.48 -6.74 -8.83
C TYR A 62 2.82 -6.22 -7.42
N GLY A 63 2.84 -7.09 -6.40
CA GLY A 63 3.05 -6.74 -4.98
C GLY A 63 1.75 -6.63 -4.18
N HIS A 64 1.86 -6.28 -2.91
CA HIS A 64 0.71 -6.08 -2.02
C HIS A 64 0.95 -4.91 -1.06
N THR A 65 -0.06 -4.06 -0.86
CA THR A 65 -0.09 -3.07 0.24
C THR A 65 -1.04 -3.51 1.34
N TYR A 66 -0.62 -3.27 2.58
CA TYR A 66 -1.36 -3.65 3.78
C TYR A 66 -0.92 -2.75 4.94
N VAL A 67 -1.63 -2.84 6.05
CA VAL A 67 -1.19 -2.25 7.32
C VAL A 67 -0.81 -3.35 8.31
N VAL A 68 0.25 -3.09 9.07
CA VAL A 68 0.60 -3.84 10.27
C VAL A 68 0.36 -2.93 11.46
N PHE A 69 -0.29 -3.41 12.50
CA PHE A 69 -0.61 -2.59 13.66
C PHE A 69 -0.53 -3.39 14.95
N GLY A 70 -0.28 -2.70 16.05
CA GLY A 70 -0.07 -3.33 17.35
C GLY A 70 0.74 -2.44 18.27
N ARG A 71 1.53 -3.08 19.14
CA ARG A 71 2.44 -2.41 20.07
C ARG A 71 3.88 -2.61 19.66
N ALA A 72 4.72 -1.60 19.92
CA ALA A 72 6.17 -1.70 19.79
C ALA A 72 6.84 -1.64 21.17
N ASP A 73 7.89 -2.45 21.34
CA ASP A 73 8.77 -2.40 22.51
C ASP A 73 9.71 -1.18 22.46
N GLU A 74 10.54 -1.00 23.48
CA GLU A 74 11.53 0.09 23.56
C GLU A 74 12.57 0.07 22.43
N ASN A 75 12.78 -1.11 21.82
CA ASN A 75 13.67 -1.31 20.68
C ASN A 75 12.96 -1.09 19.33
N GLY A 76 11.66 -0.79 19.33
CA GLY A 76 10.83 -0.68 18.14
C GLY A 76 10.42 -2.03 17.52
N ARG A 77 10.63 -3.15 18.22
CA ARG A 77 10.15 -4.47 17.78
C ARG A 77 8.65 -4.56 18.00
N MET A 78 7.96 -5.17 17.05
CA MET A 78 6.52 -5.41 17.16
C MET A 78 6.23 -6.47 18.22
N ILE A 79 5.22 -6.22 19.04
CA ILE A 79 4.66 -7.15 20.02
C ILE A 79 3.29 -7.56 19.48
N ASP A 80 3.12 -8.85 19.20
CA ASP A 80 1.91 -9.47 18.67
C ASP A 80 1.22 -8.64 17.57
N PRO A 81 1.92 -8.32 16.46
CA PRO A 81 1.37 -7.48 15.41
C PRO A 81 0.20 -8.17 14.70
N GLU A 82 -0.80 -7.38 14.37
CA GLU A 82 -1.90 -7.76 13.49
C GLU A 82 -1.70 -7.19 12.08
N VAL A 83 -2.25 -7.88 11.09
CA VAL A 83 -2.18 -7.48 9.68
C VAL A 83 -3.59 -7.30 9.14
N ALA A 84 -3.79 -6.24 8.37
CA ALA A 84 -4.99 -6.07 7.58
C ALA A 84 -4.68 -5.46 6.21
N GLY A 85 -5.28 -6.01 5.16
CA GLY A 85 -5.09 -5.59 3.78
C GLY A 85 -6.07 -6.30 2.88
N LEU A 86 -6.42 -5.72 1.73
CA LEU A 86 -7.40 -6.29 0.81
C LEU A 86 -6.73 -7.08 -0.32
N ALA A 87 -7.05 -8.36 -0.41
CA ALA A 87 -6.58 -9.25 -1.47
C ALA A 87 -7.71 -10.19 -1.94
N PRO A 88 -7.60 -10.82 -3.12
CA PRO A 88 -8.44 -11.97 -3.46
C PRO A 88 -8.40 -13.04 -2.37
N ALA A 89 -9.54 -13.69 -2.11
CA ALA A 89 -9.68 -14.67 -1.04
C ALA A 89 -8.93 -15.99 -1.27
N SER A 90 -8.38 -16.21 -2.47
CA SER A 90 -7.59 -17.41 -2.81
C SER A 90 -6.12 -17.04 -3.06
N PRO A 91 -5.18 -17.92 -2.67
CA PRO A 91 -3.75 -17.74 -2.96
C PRO A 91 -3.40 -17.99 -4.44
N ASP A 92 -4.34 -18.50 -5.24
CA ASP A 92 -4.09 -18.80 -6.65
C ASP A 92 -3.92 -17.51 -7.47
N PRO A 93 -3.08 -17.51 -8.51
CA PRO A 93 -2.95 -16.35 -9.40
C PRO A 93 -4.22 -16.05 -10.22
N GLY A 94 -5.08 -17.05 -10.45
CA GLY A 94 -6.27 -16.93 -11.30
C GLY A 94 -7.23 -15.81 -10.87
N PRO A 95 -7.69 -15.78 -9.60
CA PRO A 95 -8.50 -14.70 -9.05
C PRO A 95 -7.91 -13.29 -9.24
N TYR A 96 -6.58 -13.13 -9.17
CA TYR A 96 -5.93 -11.85 -9.44
C TYR A 96 -6.13 -11.42 -10.90
N VAL A 97 -6.03 -12.34 -11.86
CA VAL A 97 -6.27 -12.06 -13.28
C VAL A 97 -7.74 -11.73 -13.53
N ILE A 98 -8.66 -12.58 -13.03
CA ILE A 98 -10.10 -12.40 -13.20
C ILE A 98 -10.57 -11.07 -12.62
N GLY A 99 -10.03 -10.71 -11.44
CA GLY A 99 -10.37 -9.47 -10.74
C GLY A 99 -9.98 -8.17 -11.46
N HIS A 100 -9.27 -8.23 -12.58
CA HIS A 100 -9.09 -7.06 -13.46
C HIS A 100 -10.35 -6.77 -14.30
N PHE A 101 -11.20 -7.76 -14.51
CA PHE A 101 -12.38 -7.66 -15.38
C PHE A 101 -13.69 -7.64 -14.59
N VAL A 102 -13.79 -8.44 -13.52
CA VAL A 102 -15.00 -8.56 -12.69
C VAL A 102 -14.64 -8.69 -11.21
N PRO A 103 -15.44 -8.18 -10.26
CA PRO A 103 -15.16 -8.38 -8.83
C PRO A 103 -15.07 -9.87 -8.44
N VAL A 104 -14.13 -10.19 -7.55
CA VAL A 104 -13.94 -11.54 -6.98
C VAL A 104 -14.04 -11.48 -5.44
N PRO A 105 -14.31 -12.61 -4.76
CA PRO A 105 -14.29 -12.64 -3.30
C PRO A 105 -12.95 -12.17 -2.72
N ALA A 106 -13.00 -11.41 -1.63
CA ALA A 106 -11.82 -10.85 -0.96
C ALA A 106 -11.57 -11.47 0.42
N THR A 107 -10.32 -11.39 0.87
CA THR A 107 -9.90 -11.51 2.26
C THR A 107 -9.33 -10.18 2.74
N THR A 108 -9.42 -9.93 4.04
CA THR A 108 -8.94 -8.70 4.68
C THR A 108 -7.88 -8.95 5.76
N GLY A 109 -7.44 -10.20 5.91
CA GLY A 109 -6.44 -10.63 6.89
C GLY A 109 -5.04 -10.73 6.31
N ALA A 110 -4.13 -11.33 7.08
CA ALA A 110 -2.77 -11.61 6.62
C ALA A 110 -2.78 -12.55 5.41
N THR A 111 -1.93 -12.24 4.43
CA THR A 111 -1.57 -13.12 3.32
C THR A 111 -0.12 -13.59 3.45
N ASP A 112 0.23 -14.67 2.74
CA ASP A 112 1.57 -15.25 2.75
C ASP A 112 2.66 -14.21 2.47
N GLY A 113 3.65 -14.09 3.35
CA GLY A 113 4.75 -13.11 3.24
C GLY A 113 4.51 -11.71 3.85
N ASP A 114 3.35 -11.39 4.41
CA ASP A 114 3.07 -10.03 4.97
C ASP A 114 3.88 -9.67 6.23
N LEU A 115 4.35 -10.67 6.99
CA LEU A 115 5.20 -10.45 8.17
C LEU A 115 6.67 -10.77 7.91
N GLU A 116 7.01 -11.25 6.72
CA GLU A 116 8.36 -11.67 6.37
C GLU A 116 9.18 -10.50 5.85
N GLU A 117 10.21 -10.13 6.62
CA GLU A 117 11.02 -8.95 6.34
C GLU A 117 11.74 -9.02 4.99
N GLN A 118 12.13 -10.21 4.53
CA GLN A 118 12.80 -10.38 3.23
C GLN A 118 11.94 -9.97 2.03
N TYR A 119 10.61 -9.94 2.19
CA TYR A 119 9.70 -9.54 1.11
C TYR A 119 9.28 -8.08 1.18
N ARG A 120 9.56 -7.39 2.30
CA ARG A 120 9.16 -5.98 2.49
C ARG A 120 9.82 -5.08 1.45
N SER A 121 9.00 -4.37 0.68
CA SER A 121 9.47 -3.49 -0.37
C SER A 121 9.47 -2.01 0.04
N ALA A 122 8.53 -1.58 0.89
CA ALA A 122 8.51 -0.27 1.52
C ALA A 122 7.73 -0.29 2.83
N SER A 123 8.00 0.67 3.73
CA SER A 123 7.25 0.81 4.98
C SER A 123 7.30 2.22 5.55
N TRP A 124 6.17 2.68 6.07
CA TRP A 124 6.05 3.88 6.88
C TRP A 124 5.24 3.60 8.14
N ARG A 125 5.91 3.64 9.29
CA ARG A 125 5.32 3.50 10.61
C ARG A 125 4.92 4.85 11.19
N VAL A 126 3.69 4.93 11.68
CA VAL A 126 3.18 6.06 12.44
C VAL A 126 2.91 5.58 13.87
N MET A 127 3.58 6.20 14.83
CA MET A 127 3.36 5.97 16.26
C MET A 127 2.19 6.83 16.74
N LEU A 128 1.36 6.25 17.59
CA LEU A 128 0.07 6.79 18.01
C LEU A 128 -0.06 6.79 19.53
N SER A 129 -0.81 7.75 20.05
CA SER A 129 -1.41 7.67 21.38
C SER A 129 -2.51 6.59 21.42
N ASP A 130 -2.91 6.18 22.62
CA ASP A 130 -3.93 5.14 22.81
C ASP A 130 -5.28 5.52 22.18
N ALA A 131 -5.68 6.79 22.26
CA ALA A 131 -6.93 7.27 21.68
C ALA A 131 -6.89 7.25 20.14
N GLU A 132 -5.78 7.70 19.54
CA GLU A 132 -5.60 7.65 18.09
C GLU A 132 -5.54 6.22 17.58
N TYR A 133 -4.89 5.32 18.33
CA TYR A 133 -4.81 3.91 17.97
C TYR A 133 -6.18 3.24 18.02
N ALA A 134 -6.94 3.44 19.10
CA ALA A 134 -8.28 2.88 19.24
C ALA A 134 -9.23 3.34 18.11
N ASP A 135 -9.18 4.63 17.74
CA ASP A 135 -9.93 5.21 16.63
C ASP A 135 -9.61 4.52 15.30
N VAL A 136 -8.32 4.44 14.95
CA VAL A 136 -7.89 3.86 13.67
C VAL A 136 -8.15 2.35 13.62
N VAL A 137 -7.93 1.62 14.71
CA VAL A 137 -8.25 0.19 14.76
C VAL A 137 -9.75 -0.05 14.62
N ALA A 138 -10.60 0.76 15.25
CA ALA A 138 -12.05 0.65 15.05
C ALA A 138 -12.45 0.86 13.58
N PHE A 139 -11.82 1.82 12.89
CA PHE A 139 -12.01 2.01 11.46
C PHE A 139 -11.52 0.80 10.64
N ILE A 140 -10.34 0.26 10.93
CA ILE A 140 -9.81 -0.95 10.28
C ILE A 140 -10.81 -2.10 10.42
N ARG A 141 -11.33 -2.37 11.64
CA ARG A 141 -12.32 -3.44 11.87
C ARG A 141 -13.60 -3.24 11.10
N LYS A 142 -14.14 -2.01 11.09
CA LYS A 142 -15.32 -1.66 10.30
C LYS A 142 -15.08 -1.93 8.82
N GLN A 143 -13.92 -1.52 8.31
CA GLN A 143 -13.56 -1.70 6.92
C GLN A 143 -13.40 -3.19 6.58
N GLN A 144 -12.69 -3.97 7.39
CA GLN A 144 -12.60 -5.45 7.26
C GLN A 144 -13.99 -6.10 7.21
N ALA A 145 -14.90 -5.70 8.09
CA ALA A 145 -16.26 -6.24 8.15
C ALA A 145 -17.13 -5.91 6.92
N SER A 146 -16.77 -4.87 6.15
CA SER A 146 -17.54 -4.42 4.98
C SER A 146 -16.91 -4.78 3.63
N SER A 147 -15.63 -5.17 3.61
CA SER A 147 -14.88 -5.46 2.39
C SER A 147 -14.96 -6.94 2.04
N HIS A 148 -15.91 -7.30 1.18
CA HIS A 148 -16.12 -8.69 0.74
C HIS A 148 -15.67 -8.99 -0.69
N LEU A 149 -15.38 -7.94 -1.48
CA LEU A 149 -15.01 -8.05 -2.87
C LEU A 149 -13.68 -7.36 -3.14
N TRP A 150 -12.98 -7.85 -4.15
CA TRP A 150 -11.74 -7.29 -4.67
C TRP A 150 -11.88 -7.09 -6.16
N GLN A 151 -11.43 -5.93 -6.65
CA GLN A 151 -11.35 -5.63 -8.07
C GLN A 151 -10.16 -4.71 -8.32
N ALA A 152 -9.28 -5.09 -9.25
CA ALA A 152 -7.95 -4.52 -9.39
C ALA A 152 -7.91 -3.01 -9.67
N THR A 153 -8.92 -2.45 -10.33
CA THR A 153 -8.94 -1.04 -10.77
C THR A 153 -9.78 -0.12 -9.88
N VAL A 154 -10.61 -0.66 -9.00
CA VAL A 154 -11.58 0.10 -8.18
C VAL A 154 -11.39 -0.17 -6.69
N ASP A 155 -11.42 -1.44 -6.28
CA ASP A 155 -11.36 -1.85 -4.87
C ASP A 155 -10.21 -2.84 -4.66
N ASN A 156 -9.02 -2.27 -4.54
CA ASN A 156 -7.75 -2.98 -4.48
C ASN A 156 -6.98 -2.66 -3.18
N CYS A 157 -5.84 -3.31 -2.98
CA CYS A 157 -5.01 -3.14 -1.79
C CYS A 157 -4.61 -1.68 -1.52
N ASN A 158 -4.23 -0.93 -2.55
CA ASN A 158 -3.84 0.48 -2.41
C ASN A 158 -5.01 1.37 -2.02
N ASN A 159 -6.19 1.18 -2.63
CA ASN A 159 -7.38 1.92 -2.26
C ASN A 159 -7.77 1.65 -0.79
N TRP A 160 -7.71 0.39 -0.39
CA TRP A 160 -8.03 -0.06 0.96
C TRP A 160 -7.09 0.57 2.00
N VAL A 161 -5.77 0.47 1.81
CA VAL A 161 -4.77 1.14 2.65
C VAL A 161 -4.93 2.65 2.61
N GLY A 162 -5.23 3.22 1.44
CA GLY A 162 -5.52 4.63 1.26
C GLY A 162 -6.71 5.12 2.09
N ASN A 163 -7.75 4.32 2.26
CA ASN A 163 -8.89 4.69 3.10
C ASN A 163 -8.50 4.81 4.58
N ILE A 164 -7.63 3.93 5.08
CA ILE A 164 -7.07 4.02 6.43
C ILE A 164 -6.23 5.30 6.55
N ALA A 165 -5.34 5.57 5.58
CA ALA A 165 -4.53 6.78 5.57
C ALA A 165 -5.39 8.06 5.56
N ARG A 166 -6.46 8.12 4.76
CA ARG A 166 -7.41 9.25 4.75
C ARG A 166 -8.12 9.40 6.08
N HIS A 167 -8.57 8.30 6.69
CA HIS A 167 -9.17 8.33 8.03
C HIS A 167 -8.18 8.86 9.08
N MET A 168 -6.90 8.54 8.93
CA MET A 168 -5.83 9.10 9.76
C MET A 168 -5.54 10.59 9.51
N GLY A 169 -6.09 11.18 8.45
CA GLY A 169 -5.90 12.59 8.05
C GLY A 169 -4.81 12.81 7.00
N TYR A 170 -4.29 11.75 6.38
CA TYR A 170 -3.21 11.83 5.40
C TYR A 170 -3.72 12.03 3.97
N LYS A 171 -2.88 12.69 3.17
CA LYS A 171 -3.00 12.70 1.70
C LYS A 171 -2.67 11.32 1.17
N VAL A 172 -3.28 10.92 0.06
CA VAL A 172 -3.11 9.58 -0.52
C VAL A 172 -2.83 9.66 -2.01
N PRO A 173 -1.82 8.93 -2.52
CA PRO A 173 -1.49 8.92 -3.94
C PRO A 173 -2.47 8.08 -4.76
N GLY A 174 -2.25 8.01 -6.08
CA GLY A 174 -3.11 7.26 -6.99
C GLY A 174 -3.12 5.75 -6.70
N ILE A 175 -4.30 5.13 -6.68
CA ILE A 175 -4.48 3.71 -6.29
C ILE A 175 -3.92 2.71 -7.32
N TRP A 176 -3.55 3.17 -8.52
CA TRP A 176 -2.98 2.32 -9.59
C TRP A 176 -1.45 2.30 -9.60
N LEU A 177 -0.80 2.98 -8.65
CA LEU A 177 0.64 2.85 -8.45
C LEU A 177 1.01 1.42 -8.06
N ARG A 178 2.25 1.02 -8.34
CA ARG A 178 2.76 -0.22 -7.73
C ARG A 178 2.75 -0.08 -6.20
N PRO A 179 2.42 -1.15 -5.46
CA PRO A 179 2.40 -1.17 -4.01
C PRO A 179 3.59 -0.49 -3.32
N GLN A 180 4.82 -0.76 -3.79
CA GLN A 180 6.01 -0.11 -3.23
C GLN A 180 6.00 1.41 -3.41
N GLN A 181 5.64 1.87 -4.60
CA GLN A 181 5.60 3.28 -4.94
C GLN A 181 4.47 3.98 -4.21
N PHE A 182 3.31 3.32 -4.11
CA PHE A 182 2.18 3.82 -3.33
C PHE A 182 2.59 4.13 -1.89
N ILE A 183 3.25 3.21 -1.19
CA ILE A 183 3.69 3.43 0.21
C ILE A 183 4.80 4.49 0.30
N THR A 184 5.72 4.50 -0.67
CA THR A 184 6.81 5.49 -0.73
C THR A 184 6.26 6.90 -0.92
N GLU A 185 5.36 7.09 -1.88
CA GLU A 185 4.74 8.37 -2.18
C GLU A 185 3.76 8.78 -1.07
N LEU A 186 3.00 7.84 -0.51
CA LEU A 186 2.15 8.07 0.67
C LEU A 186 2.95 8.67 1.81
N ARG A 187 4.14 8.13 2.11
CA ARG A 187 5.05 8.74 3.10
C ARG A 187 5.45 10.15 2.67
N GLU A 188 6.05 10.28 1.48
CA GLU A 188 6.61 11.55 0.99
C GLU A 188 5.60 12.70 0.98
N MET A 189 4.34 12.45 0.63
CA MET A 189 3.28 13.45 0.62
C MET A 189 2.90 13.98 2.02
N ASN A 190 3.24 13.25 3.08
CA ASN A 190 2.79 13.51 4.45
C ASN A 190 3.91 13.74 5.45
N THR A 191 5.16 13.60 5.01
CA THR A 191 6.34 13.70 5.88
C THR A 191 7.40 14.67 5.34
N ALA A 192 7.13 15.33 4.21
CA ALA A 192 7.99 16.38 3.65
C ALA A 192 7.84 17.70 4.40
#